data_AF-A0A960Y9M9-F1
#
_entry.id   AF-A0A960Y9M9-F1
#
_cell.length_a   1.000
_cell.length_b   1.000
_cell.length_c   1.000
_cell.angle_alpha   90.00
_cell.angle_beta   90.00
_cell.angle_gamma   90.00
#
_symmetry.space_group_name_H-M   'P 1'
#
loop_
_entity.id
_entity.type
_entity.pdbx_description
1 polymer ?
#
loop_
_entity_poly.entity_id
_entity_poly.type
_entity_poly.pdbx_seq_one_letter_code
_entity_poly.pdbx_strand_id
1 'polypeptide(L)'
;MLTRLRFRGKTGRRKRGIALLIVLLVTAILSVVVLDFAHSTRINLYIASNIADGLKAYYLAKSGLQVAQGALLDDVQKKRKVDHLGEDWNSPLFSYIPLSDNETISVTVTDESSKFNLNQLVGRSGTPRRFEGDWFRNLLALQQIDDPDVVAAIIDWLDSDEEVLGGGGMEDQVYGYSSAQPQAYKSRNGRLLTLAELRLVKGVTDEIYRKLTETCTIFADRKLNMNTIDQRVLQAMIMALDEKADAAGEAQKIVSWRVAGQEEAGKEEQIFDGSGVVSELEAAGVDRNLARKI
;
A
#
# COMPACT_ATOMS: atom_id res chain seq x y z
N MET A 1 26.74 104.52 -44.07
CA MET A 1 25.74 103.52 -44.52
C MET A 1 26.39 102.15 -44.33
N LEU A 2 26.12 101.47 -43.19
CA LEU A 2 25.19 100.33 -43.06
C LEU A 2 25.72 99.09 -43.81
N THR A 3 25.95 97.90 -43.22
CA THR A 3 25.27 97.26 -42.09
C THR A 3 26.11 96.06 -41.60
N ARG A 4 26.32 95.90 -40.29
CA ARG A 4 26.90 94.68 -39.68
C ARG A 4 25.81 93.62 -39.56
N LEU A 5 25.96 92.48 -40.21
CA LEU A 5 25.13 91.29 -40.01
C LEU A 5 25.49 90.63 -38.68
N ARG A 6 24.59 90.74 -37.68
CA ARG A 6 24.66 89.99 -36.43
C ARG A 6 24.01 88.62 -36.63
N PHE A 7 24.81 87.55 -36.58
CA PHE A 7 24.30 86.19 -36.42
C PHE A 7 23.71 86.04 -35.01
N ARG A 8 22.38 85.96 -34.93
CA ARG A 8 21.64 85.70 -33.69
C ARG A 8 21.65 84.20 -33.43
N GLY A 9 22.62 83.70 -32.68
CA GLY A 9 22.60 82.34 -32.16
C GLY A 9 21.33 82.11 -31.33
N LYS A 10 20.43 81.24 -31.79
CA LYS A 10 19.31 80.76 -30.99
C LYS A 10 19.89 79.96 -29.82
N THR A 11 19.89 80.52 -28.62
CA THR A 11 20.19 79.79 -27.39
C THR A 11 19.14 78.69 -27.22
N GLY A 12 19.54 77.44 -27.50
CA GLY A 12 18.68 76.27 -27.34
C GLY A 12 18.17 76.19 -25.90
N ARG A 13 16.85 76.22 -25.74
CA ARG A 13 16.16 75.96 -24.47
C ARG A 13 16.63 74.60 -23.97
N ARG A 14 17.38 74.57 -22.86
CA ARG A 14 17.94 73.33 -22.28
C ARG A 14 16.82 72.33 -22.00
N LYS A 15 16.88 71.16 -22.66
CA LYS A 15 16.05 69.97 -22.42
C LYS A 15 16.33 69.38 -21.01
N ARG A 16 15.86 70.03 -19.94
CA ARG A 16 16.10 69.58 -18.55
C ARG A 16 14.99 68.72 -17.93
N GLY A 17 13.79 68.64 -18.54
CA GLY A 17 12.69 67.82 -18.02
C GLY A 17 12.59 66.40 -18.60
N ILE A 18 12.98 66.21 -19.86
CA ILE A 18 12.83 64.91 -20.57
C ILE A 18 13.82 63.87 -20.06
N ALA A 19 15.02 64.29 -19.63
CA ALA A 19 16.02 63.37 -19.09
C ALA A 19 15.50 62.63 -17.84
N LEU A 20 14.77 63.31 -16.98
CA LEU A 20 14.15 62.71 -15.78
C LEU A 20 13.10 61.65 -16.16
N LEU A 21 12.26 61.93 -17.17
CA LEU A 21 11.26 60.97 -17.65
C LEU A 21 11.90 59.71 -18.26
N ILE A 22 12.98 59.87 -19.02
CA ILE A 22 13.73 58.73 -19.58
C ILE A 22 14.36 57.91 -18.45
N VAL A 23 14.98 58.56 -17.46
CA VAL A 23 15.55 57.86 -16.29
C VAL A 23 14.47 57.11 -15.54
N LEU A 24 13.33 57.75 -15.24
CA LEU A 24 12.20 57.11 -14.57
C LEU A 24 11.68 55.90 -15.35
N LEU A 25 11.52 56.02 -16.67
CA LEU A 25 11.07 54.92 -17.52
C LEU A 25 12.07 53.76 -17.52
N VAL A 26 13.36 54.04 -17.70
CA VAL A 26 14.41 53.02 -17.66
C VAL A 26 14.47 52.35 -16.29
N THR A 27 14.38 53.11 -15.19
CA THR A 27 14.34 52.54 -13.83
C THR A 27 13.08 51.71 -13.58
N ALA A 28 11.93 52.11 -14.12
CA ALA A 28 10.69 51.36 -13.98
C ALA A 28 10.77 50.02 -14.72
N ILE A 29 11.27 50.01 -15.97
CA ILE A 29 11.48 48.79 -16.75
C ILE A 29 12.48 47.87 -16.07
N LEU A 30 13.62 48.42 -15.62
CA LEU A 30 14.64 47.65 -14.90
C LEU A 30 14.08 47.05 -13.60
N SER A 31 13.24 47.79 -12.87
CA SER A 31 12.59 47.28 -11.65
C SER A 31 11.70 46.08 -11.93
N VAL A 32 10.90 46.12 -13.01
CA VAL A 32 10.05 44.98 -13.41
C VAL A 32 10.89 43.76 -13.74
N VAL A 33 11.98 43.92 -14.50
CA VAL A 33 12.89 42.80 -14.84
C VAL A 33 13.54 42.21 -13.59
N VAL A 34 13.99 43.05 -12.65
CA VAL A 34 14.58 42.59 -11.39
C VAL A 34 13.57 41.83 -10.53
N LEU A 35 12.32 42.30 -10.46
CA LEU A 35 11.25 41.63 -9.71
C LEU A 35 10.89 40.27 -10.33
N ASP A 36 10.78 40.19 -11.65
CA ASP A 36 10.53 38.93 -12.36
C ASP A 36 11.67 37.92 -12.15
N PHE A 37 12.92 38.36 -12.29
CA PHE A 37 14.10 37.52 -12.01
C PHE A 37 14.12 37.04 -10.55
N ALA A 38 13.82 37.92 -9.59
CA ALA A 38 13.77 37.55 -8.17
C ALA A 38 12.65 36.54 -7.89
N HIS A 39 11.48 36.69 -8.52
CA HIS A 39 10.38 35.75 -8.40
C HIS A 39 10.73 34.38 -8.99
N SER A 40 11.27 34.36 -10.21
CA SER A 40 11.73 33.13 -10.88
C SER A 40 12.82 32.41 -10.07
N THR A 41 13.78 33.15 -9.53
CA THR A 41 14.83 32.58 -8.67
C THR A 41 14.25 31.95 -7.41
N ARG A 42 13.27 32.59 -6.74
CA ARG A 42 12.61 32.00 -5.58
C ARG A 42 11.89 30.70 -5.93
N ILE A 43 11.17 30.64 -7.05
CA ILE A 43 10.52 29.41 -7.52
C ILE A 43 11.56 28.31 -7.75
N ASN A 44 12.66 28.62 -8.45
CA ASN A 44 13.72 27.65 -8.71
C ASN A 44 14.37 27.12 -7.42
N LEU A 45 14.53 27.97 -6.41
CA LEU A 45 15.02 27.54 -5.10
C LEU A 45 14.05 26.59 -4.40
N TYR A 46 12.73 26.85 -4.43
CA TYR A 46 11.74 25.92 -3.87
C TYR A 46 11.73 24.58 -4.60
N ILE A 47 11.80 24.58 -5.92
CA ILE A 47 11.89 23.34 -6.71
C ILE A 47 13.16 22.57 -6.36
N ALA A 48 14.31 23.25 -6.30
CA ALA A 48 15.59 22.64 -5.94
C ALA A 48 15.56 22.03 -4.53
N SER A 49 14.96 22.74 -3.55
CA SER A 49 14.77 22.23 -2.19
C SER A 49 13.91 20.97 -2.20
N ASN A 50 12.73 21.01 -2.83
CA ASN A 50 11.83 19.86 -2.89
C ASN A 50 12.47 18.63 -3.54
N ILE A 51 13.31 18.82 -4.56
CA ILE A 51 14.08 17.72 -5.18
C ILE A 51 15.11 17.16 -4.21
N ALA A 52 15.87 18.04 -3.53
CA ALA A 52 16.86 17.62 -2.55
C ALA A 52 16.21 16.87 -1.37
N ASP A 53 15.10 17.39 -0.85
CA ASP A 53 14.30 16.79 0.22
C ASP A 53 13.69 15.45 -0.22
N GLY A 54 13.20 15.35 -1.45
CA GLY A 54 12.69 14.10 -2.02
C GLY A 54 13.76 13.03 -2.17
N LEU A 55 14.96 13.38 -2.64
CA LEU A 55 16.10 12.46 -2.69
C LEU A 55 16.51 12.00 -1.30
N LYS A 56 16.58 12.93 -0.34
CA LYS A 56 16.88 12.62 1.06
C LYS A 56 15.85 11.64 1.64
N ALA A 57 14.56 11.95 1.51
CA ALA A 57 13.48 11.07 1.98
C ALA A 57 13.55 9.66 1.35
N TYR A 58 13.85 9.57 0.05
CA TYR A 58 14.04 8.30 -0.64
C TYR A 58 15.19 7.47 -0.05
N TYR A 59 16.36 8.08 0.21
CA TYR A 59 17.49 7.37 0.79
C TYR A 59 17.28 7.03 2.27
N LEU A 60 16.56 7.87 3.04
CA LEU A 60 16.12 7.55 4.39
C LEU A 60 15.20 6.31 4.38
N ALA A 61 14.18 6.27 3.51
CA ALA A 61 13.32 5.10 3.35
C ALA A 61 14.10 3.85 2.93
N LYS A 62 15.04 3.99 1.99
CA LYS A 62 15.93 2.89 1.55
C LYS A 62 16.81 2.37 2.70
N SER A 63 17.27 3.23 3.61
CA SER A 63 18.01 2.81 4.79
C SER A 63 17.15 1.96 5.73
N GLY A 64 15.88 2.32 5.92
CA GLY A 64 14.92 1.51 6.69
C GLY A 64 14.70 0.12 6.09
N LEU A 65 14.64 0.02 4.75
CA LEU A 65 14.60 -1.28 4.07
C LEU A 65 15.86 -2.11 4.36
N GLN A 66 17.05 -1.50 4.40
CA GLN A 66 18.29 -2.22 4.74
C GLN A 66 18.29 -2.70 6.20
N VAL A 67 17.73 -1.91 7.13
CA VAL A 67 17.57 -2.33 8.54
C VAL A 67 16.65 -3.54 8.62
N ALA A 68 15.49 -3.52 7.97
CA ALA A 68 14.58 -4.66 7.91
C ALA A 68 15.25 -5.91 7.30
N GLN A 69 15.98 -5.74 6.19
CA GLN A 69 16.74 -6.82 5.56
C GLN A 69 17.81 -7.39 6.51
N GLY A 70 18.51 -6.54 7.24
CA GLY A 70 19.49 -6.97 8.25
C GLY A 70 18.87 -7.80 9.37
N ALA A 71 17.71 -7.38 9.89
CA ALA A 71 16.98 -8.11 10.92
C ALA A 71 16.52 -9.50 10.42
N LEU A 72 15.99 -9.58 9.20
CA LEU A 72 15.60 -10.85 8.58
C LEU A 72 16.80 -11.76 8.28
N LEU A 73 17.93 -11.20 7.85
CA LEU A 73 19.15 -11.98 7.62
C LEU A 73 19.75 -12.54 8.92
N ASP A 74 19.69 -11.76 10.00
CA ASP A 74 20.11 -12.21 11.33
C ASP A 74 19.22 -13.36 11.83
N ASP A 75 17.90 -13.27 11.61
CA ASP A 75 16.95 -14.33 11.93
C ASP A 75 17.27 -15.64 11.17
N VAL A 76 17.50 -15.55 9.85
CA VAL A 76 17.92 -16.70 9.04
C VAL A 76 19.23 -17.31 9.55
N GLN A 77 20.18 -16.49 10.00
CA GLN A 77 21.46 -16.97 10.56
C GLN A 77 21.28 -17.69 11.90
N LYS A 78 20.29 -17.30 12.71
CA LYS A 78 19.90 -17.99 13.95
C LYS A 78 19.28 -19.38 13.68
N LYS A 79 18.98 -19.73 12.42
CA LYS A 79 18.42 -21.03 12.01
C LYS A 79 17.13 -21.39 12.75
N ARG A 80 16.30 -20.39 13.03
CA ARG A 80 14.95 -20.63 13.57
C ARG A 80 14.14 -21.44 12.56
N LYS A 81 13.26 -22.30 13.07
CA LYS A 81 12.44 -23.19 12.22
C LYS A 81 11.12 -22.55 11.79
N VAL A 82 10.70 -21.49 12.48
CA VAL A 82 9.39 -20.88 12.36
C VAL A 82 9.51 -19.39 12.55
N ASP A 83 8.67 -18.64 11.85
CA ASP A 83 8.57 -17.19 11.98
C ASP A 83 7.40 -16.83 12.90
N HIS A 84 7.63 -15.95 13.89
CA HIS A 84 6.60 -15.50 14.83
C HIS A 84 6.79 -14.04 15.25
N LEU A 85 5.72 -13.39 15.76
CA LEU A 85 5.73 -11.95 16.09
C LEU A 85 6.67 -11.56 17.27
N GLY A 86 7.26 -12.53 17.96
CA GLY A 86 8.21 -12.30 19.07
C GLY A 86 9.66 -12.18 18.62
N GLU A 87 9.92 -12.27 17.32
CA GLU A 87 11.27 -12.23 16.75
C GLU A 87 11.74 -10.80 16.48
N ASP A 88 13.05 -10.66 16.31
CA ASP A 88 13.71 -9.36 16.18
C ASP A 88 13.22 -8.56 14.95
N TRP A 89 12.77 -9.24 13.89
CA TRP A 89 12.22 -8.59 12.70
C TRP A 89 10.92 -7.82 12.98
N ASN A 90 10.18 -8.18 14.03
CA ASN A 90 8.95 -7.51 14.47
C ASN A 90 9.17 -6.57 15.67
N SER A 91 10.42 -6.17 15.92
CA SER A 91 10.74 -5.34 17.09
C SER A 91 10.05 -3.96 17.04
N PRO A 92 9.40 -3.51 18.14
CA PRO A 92 8.85 -2.16 18.25
C PRO A 92 9.90 -1.06 18.06
N LEU A 93 11.18 -1.36 18.27
CA LEU A 93 12.30 -0.42 18.06
C LEU A 93 12.36 0.09 16.61
N PHE A 94 11.85 -0.68 15.64
CA PHE A 94 11.79 -0.27 14.25
C PHE A 94 10.72 0.79 13.98
N SER A 95 9.76 0.98 14.87
CA SER A 95 8.73 2.02 14.71
C SER A 95 9.28 3.44 14.87
N TYR A 96 10.46 3.60 15.47
CA TYR A 96 11.12 4.90 15.63
C TYR A 96 12.65 4.76 15.62
N ILE A 97 13.28 5.03 14.47
CA ILE A 97 14.74 5.03 14.31
C ILE A 97 15.19 6.47 14.02
N PRO A 98 15.89 7.13 14.96
CA PRO A 98 16.48 8.45 14.72
C PRO A 98 17.74 8.32 13.86
N LEU A 99 17.84 9.12 12.80
CA LEU A 99 19.00 9.13 11.89
C LEU A 99 19.81 10.43 12.00
N SER A 100 19.15 11.55 12.31
CA SER A 100 19.76 12.85 12.60
C SER A 100 18.87 13.65 13.55
N ASP A 101 19.30 14.86 13.93
CA ASP A 101 18.61 15.72 14.91
C ASP A 101 17.11 15.91 14.65
N ASN A 102 16.65 15.87 13.39
CA ASN A 102 15.25 16.06 12.99
C ASN A 102 14.73 15.02 11.99
N GLU A 103 15.45 13.90 11.80
CA GLU A 103 15.05 12.86 10.82
C GLU A 103 14.83 11.54 11.51
N THR A 104 13.64 10.99 11.27
CA THR A 104 13.22 9.71 11.84
C THR A 104 12.66 8.84 10.72
N ILE A 105 12.92 7.55 10.80
CA ILE A 105 12.24 6.56 9.97
C ILE A 105 11.41 5.64 10.86
N SER A 106 10.30 5.18 10.31
CA SER A 106 9.47 4.15 10.91
C SER A 106 9.42 2.98 9.93
N VAL A 107 9.71 1.79 10.44
CA VAL A 107 9.80 0.55 9.68
C VAL A 107 8.88 -0.47 10.33
N THR A 108 8.01 -1.06 9.52
CA THR A 108 7.15 -2.16 9.91
C THR A 108 7.35 -3.29 8.91
N VAL A 109 7.56 -4.49 9.44
CA VAL A 109 7.64 -5.72 8.64
C VAL A 109 6.38 -6.52 8.94
N THR A 110 5.77 -7.07 7.90
CA THR A 110 4.56 -7.89 8.03
C THR A 110 4.77 -9.18 7.27
N ASP A 111 4.46 -10.30 7.92
CA ASP A 111 4.48 -11.61 7.27
C ASP A 111 3.31 -11.69 6.27
N GLU A 112 3.62 -11.77 4.98
CA GLU A 112 2.59 -11.93 3.95
C GLU A 112 1.87 -13.28 4.05
N SER A 113 2.47 -14.31 4.68
CA SER A 113 1.84 -15.60 4.98
C SER A 113 0.77 -15.53 6.08
N SER A 114 0.60 -14.34 6.68
CA SER A 114 -0.50 -14.05 7.61
C SER A 114 -1.82 -13.65 6.93
N LYS A 115 -1.78 -13.42 5.61
CA LYS A 115 -2.88 -12.86 4.81
C LYS A 115 -3.49 -13.89 3.87
N PHE A 116 -4.73 -13.65 3.46
CA PHE A 116 -5.41 -14.46 2.44
C PHE A 116 -4.82 -14.18 1.06
N ASN A 117 -4.34 -15.22 0.35
CA ASN A 117 -3.87 -15.02 -1.02
C ASN A 117 -5.02 -15.06 -2.03
N LEU A 118 -5.33 -13.91 -2.65
CA LEU A 118 -6.40 -13.78 -3.65
C LEU A 118 -6.19 -14.69 -4.86
N ASN A 119 -4.93 -14.95 -5.24
CA ASN A 119 -4.60 -15.85 -6.34
C ASN A 119 -4.87 -17.34 -6.03
N GLN A 120 -5.40 -17.65 -4.84
CA GLN A 120 -5.90 -18.98 -4.48
C GLN A 120 -7.40 -19.14 -4.74
N LEU A 121 -8.14 -18.05 -5.03
CA LEU A 121 -9.54 -18.12 -5.43
C LEU A 121 -9.75 -18.99 -6.68
N VAL A 122 -8.72 -19.10 -7.52
CA VAL A 122 -8.74 -19.89 -8.76
C VAL A 122 -7.64 -20.95 -8.80
N GLY A 123 -7.89 -22.01 -9.55
CA GLY A 123 -6.92 -23.04 -9.89
C GLY A 123 -5.87 -22.56 -10.88
N ARG A 124 -4.87 -23.41 -11.16
CA ARG A 124 -3.89 -23.14 -12.24
C ARG A 124 -4.57 -23.04 -13.61
N SER A 125 -5.69 -23.73 -13.78
CA SER A 125 -6.55 -23.69 -14.96
C SER A 125 -7.48 -22.47 -14.99
N GLY A 126 -7.45 -21.59 -13.99
CA GLY A 126 -8.40 -20.48 -13.87
C GLY A 126 -9.76 -20.86 -13.26
N THR A 127 -10.00 -22.14 -12.96
CA THR A 127 -11.30 -22.56 -12.40
C THR A 127 -11.48 -22.09 -10.94
N PRO A 128 -12.60 -21.44 -10.58
CA PRO A 128 -12.90 -21.04 -9.21
C PRO A 128 -12.84 -22.21 -8.22
N ARG A 129 -12.37 -21.94 -7.00
CA ARG A 129 -12.32 -22.92 -5.92
C ARG A 129 -13.34 -22.59 -4.85
N ARG A 130 -14.25 -23.53 -4.59
CA ARG A 130 -15.36 -23.33 -3.66
C ARG A 130 -14.90 -22.97 -2.24
N PHE A 131 -13.95 -23.72 -1.68
CA PHE A 131 -13.46 -23.49 -0.33
C PHE A 131 -12.83 -22.09 -0.17
N GLU A 132 -11.90 -21.72 -1.05
CA GLU A 132 -11.28 -20.39 -1.02
C GLU A 132 -12.28 -19.26 -1.29
N GLY A 133 -13.30 -19.51 -2.14
CA GLY A 133 -14.40 -18.57 -2.35
C GLY A 133 -15.28 -18.36 -1.11
N ASP A 134 -15.64 -19.43 -0.40
CA ASP A 134 -16.42 -19.38 0.84
C ASP A 134 -15.60 -18.70 1.96
N TRP A 135 -14.31 -19.02 2.07
CA TRP A 135 -13.38 -18.36 2.98
C TRP A 135 -13.28 -16.86 2.70
N PHE A 136 -13.09 -16.46 1.44
CA PHE A 136 -13.00 -15.04 1.07
C PHE A 136 -14.30 -14.29 1.34
N ARG A 137 -15.46 -14.91 1.05
CA ARG A 137 -16.77 -14.33 1.36
C ARG A 137 -16.94 -14.07 2.85
N ASN A 138 -16.56 -15.03 3.69
CA ASN A 138 -16.58 -14.88 5.15
C ASN A 138 -15.63 -13.77 5.61
N LEU A 139 -14.44 -13.63 5.00
CA LEU A 139 -13.49 -12.57 5.31
C LEU A 139 -14.08 -11.19 5.02
N LEU A 140 -14.73 -10.99 3.87
CA LEU A 140 -15.38 -9.73 3.53
C LEU A 140 -16.51 -9.39 4.52
N ALA A 141 -17.31 -10.38 4.91
CA ALA A 141 -18.36 -10.20 5.91
C ALA A 141 -17.79 -9.74 7.26
N LEU A 142 -16.68 -10.32 7.73
CA LEU A 142 -15.98 -9.88 8.95
C LEU A 142 -15.42 -8.46 8.84
N GLN A 143 -15.09 -8.00 7.62
CA GLN A 143 -14.64 -6.63 7.35
C GLN A 143 -15.79 -5.65 7.09
N GLN A 144 -17.05 -6.08 7.28
CA GLN A 144 -18.25 -5.28 7.03
C GLN A 144 -18.30 -4.78 5.58
N ILE A 145 -18.01 -5.68 4.64
CA ILE A 145 -18.16 -5.47 3.21
C ILE A 145 -19.38 -6.29 2.79
N ASP A 146 -20.56 -5.68 2.91
CA ASP A 146 -21.86 -6.32 2.68
C ASP A 146 -22.31 -6.26 1.22
N ASP A 147 -21.37 -6.45 0.29
CA ASP A 147 -21.64 -6.45 -1.16
C ASP A 147 -21.27 -7.81 -1.76
N PRO A 148 -22.25 -8.70 -1.98
CA PRO A 148 -22.04 -10.00 -2.61
C PRO A 148 -21.46 -9.90 -4.03
N ASP A 149 -21.72 -8.80 -4.72
CA ASP A 149 -21.30 -8.59 -6.10
C ASP A 149 -19.80 -8.33 -6.17
N VAL A 150 -19.20 -7.75 -5.11
CA VAL A 150 -17.74 -7.56 -5.03
C VAL A 150 -16.99 -8.89 -4.98
N VAL A 151 -17.51 -9.89 -4.26
CA VAL A 151 -16.89 -11.23 -4.23
C VAL A 151 -16.93 -11.85 -5.62
N ALA A 152 -18.11 -11.83 -6.26
CA ALA A 152 -18.29 -12.40 -7.59
C ALA A 152 -17.41 -11.69 -8.62
N ALA A 153 -17.41 -10.35 -8.64
CA ALA A 153 -16.59 -9.55 -9.54
C ALA A 153 -15.08 -9.79 -9.38
N ILE A 154 -14.60 -10.02 -8.14
CA ILE A 154 -13.19 -10.39 -7.92
C ILE A 154 -12.91 -11.80 -8.45
N ILE A 155 -13.81 -12.78 -8.25
CA ILE A 155 -13.60 -14.14 -8.77
C ILE A 155 -13.60 -14.13 -10.31
N ASP A 156 -14.56 -13.49 -10.96
CA ASP A 156 -14.64 -13.32 -12.42
C ASP A 156 -13.41 -12.59 -12.97
N TRP A 157 -12.84 -11.65 -12.21
CA TRP A 157 -11.60 -10.99 -12.64
C TRP A 157 -10.42 -11.97 -12.75
N LEU A 158 -10.44 -13.05 -11.96
CA LEU A 158 -9.36 -14.02 -11.82
C LEU A 158 -9.57 -15.30 -12.64
N ASP A 159 -10.80 -15.73 -12.89
CA ASP A 159 -11.07 -16.98 -13.57
C ASP A 159 -10.83 -16.89 -15.07
N SER A 160 -10.72 -18.04 -15.74
CA SER A 160 -10.26 -18.07 -17.13
C SER A 160 -11.39 -18.04 -18.15
N ASP A 161 -12.63 -18.18 -17.71
CA ASP A 161 -13.76 -18.23 -18.61
C ASP A 161 -14.28 -16.82 -18.92
N GLU A 162 -15.45 -16.73 -19.56
CA GLU A 162 -16.12 -15.46 -19.86
C GLU A 162 -17.57 -15.54 -19.31
N GLU A 163 -17.84 -16.45 -18.37
CA GLU A 163 -19.15 -16.68 -17.78
C GLU A 163 -19.28 -15.93 -16.46
N VAL A 164 -20.25 -15.02 -16.41
CA VAL A 164 -20.57 -14.26 -15.20
C VAL A 164 -20.98 -15.19 -14.04
N LEU A 165 -20.28 -15.14 -12.91
CA LEU A 165 -20.70 -15.87 -11.69
C LEU A 165 -21.95 -15.24 -11.05
N GLY A 166 -23.08 -15.95 -11.15
CA GLY A 166 -24.31 -15.62 -10.43
C GLY A 166 -25.03 -14.36 -10.93
N GLY A 167 -25.75 -13.67 -10.03
CA GLY A 167 -26.52 -12.46 -10.38
C GLY A 167 -25.73 -11.15 -10.36
N GLY A 168 -24.47 -11.19 -9.92
CA GLY A 168 -23.62 -10.01 -9.67
C GLY A 168 -22.19 -10.12 -10.19
N GLY A 169 -21.81 -11.22 -10.83
CA GLY A 169 -20.54 -11.32 -11.54
C GLY A 169 -20.48 -10.35 -12.73
N MET A 170 -19.27 -9.98 -13.12
CA MET A 170 -19.01 -8.88 -14.03
C MET A 170 -17.86 -9.22 -14.96
N GLU A 171 -18.18 -9.53 -16.22
CA GLU A 171 -17.22 -9.83 -17.29
C GLU A 171 -16.96 -8.62 -18.21
N ASP A 172 -16.28 -8.83 -19.34
CA ASP A 172 -15.97 -7.81 -20.37
C ASP A 172 -17.12 -6.87 -20.75
N GLN A 173 -18.36 -7.38 -20.72
CA GLN A 173 -19.57 -6.61 -21.01
C GLN A 173 -19.77 -5.45 -20.02
N VAL A 174 -19.35 -5.64 -18.77
CA VAL A 174 -19.50 -4.67 -17.68
C VAL A 174 -18.40 -3.62 -17.71
N TYR A 175 -17.18 -4.00 -18.06
CA TYR A 175 -16.03 -3.08 -18.17
C TYR A 175 -16.05 -2.25 -19.46
N GLY A 176 -17.13 -2.31 -20.23
CA GLY A 176 -17.34 -1.52 -21.44
C GLY A 176 -16.54 -2.01 -22.64
N TYR A 177 -15.79 -3.13 -22.53
CA TYR A 177 -14.97 -3.71 -23.60
C TYR A 177 -15.84 -4.16 -24.77
N SER A 178 -16.93 -4.88 -24.49
CA SER A 178 -17.87 -5.32 -25.52
C SER A 178 -18.64 -4.17 -26.19
N SER A 179 -18.62 -2.96 -25.62
CA SER A 179 -19.32 -1.78 -26.14
C SER A 179 -18.39 -0.65 -26.62
N ALA A 180 -17.08 -0.90 -26.70
CA ALA A 180 -16.06 0.03 -27.20
C ALA A 180 -16.11 1.43 -26.54
N GLN A 181 -16.36 1.48 -25.23
CA GLN A 181 -16.38 2.74 -24.50
C GLN A 181 -14.96 3.34 -24.38
N PRO A 182 -14.80 4.68 -24.30
CA PRO A 182 -13.49 5.34 -24.34
C PRO A 182 -12.51 4.98 -23.20
N GLN A 183 -12.98 4.28 -22.15
CA GLN A 183 -12.20 3.79 -21.01
C GLN A 183 -12.35 2.28 -20.79
N ALA A 184 -12.74 1.54 -21.84
CA ALA A 184 -12.94 0.11 -21.73
C ALA A 184 -11.62 -0.65 -21.51
N TYR A 185 -11.65 -1.65 -20.63
CA TYR A 185 -10.55 -2.59 -20.40
C TYR A 185 -11.11 -4.00 -20.29
N LYS A 186 -10.27 -4.99 -20.62
CA LYS A 186 -10.61 -6.41 -20.51
C LYS A 186 -10.49 -6.85 -19.05
N SER A 187 -11.35 -7.77 -18.60
CA SER A 187 -11.05 -8.58 -17.43
C SER A 187 -9.71 -9.30 -17.65
N ARG A 188 -8.99 -9.54 -16.55
CA ARG A 188 -7.63 -10.11 -16.62
C ARG A 188 -7.66 -11.57 -17.09
N ASN A 189 -8.69 -12.28 -16.68
CA ASN A 189 -8.91 -13.71 -16.82
C ASN A 189 -7.70 -14.53 -16.38
N GLY A 190 -7.21 -14.18 -15.18
CA GLY A 190 -6.04 -14.82 -14.61
C GLY A 190 -5.57 -14.19 -13.31
N ARG A 191 -4.59 -14.87 -12.70
CA ARG A 191 -3.99 -14.48 -11.41
C ARG A 191 -3.46 -13.04 -11.44
N LEU A 192 -3.75 -12.28 -10.39
CA LEU A 192 -3.27 -10.93 -10.14
C LEU A 192 -1.73 -10.89 -10.13
N LEU A 193 -1.16 -9.87 -10.77
CA LEU A 193 0.26 -9.52 -10.71
C LEU A 193 0.55 -8.46 -9.66
N THR A 194 -0.46 -7.65 -9.34
CA THR A 194 -0.40 -6.64 -8.27
C THR A 194 -1.74 -6.50 -7.61
N LEU A 195 -1.76 -6.23 -6.29
CA LEU A 195 -2.99 -5.89 -5.59
C LEU A 195 -3.66 -4.64 -6.17
N ALA A 196 -2.90 -3.73 -6.80
CA ALA A 196 -3.45 -2.51 -7.40
C ALA A 196 -4.48 -2.79 -8.52
N GLU A 197 -4.44 -3.97 -9.15
CA GLU A 197 -5.43 -4.39 -10.15
C GLU A 197 -6.85 -4.47 -9.56
N LEU A 198 -7.00 -4.65 -8.25
CA LEU A 198 -8.31 -4.65 -7.58
C LEU A 198 -9.07 -3.33 -7.76
N ARG A 199 -8.38 -2.20 -8.00
CA ARG A 199 -9.06 -0.92 -8.29
C ARG A 199 -9.77 -0.89 -9.65
N LEU A 200 -9.45 -1.84 -10.53
CA LEU A 200 -10.12 -2.01 -11.81
C LEU A 200 -11.34 -2.93 -11.67
N VAL A 201 -11.48 -3.65 -10.56
CA VAL A 201 -12.63 -4.52 -10.34
C VAL A 201 -13.83 -3.67 -9.96
N LYS A 202 -14.96 -3.91 -10.62
CA LYS A 202 -16.18 -3.14 -10.35
C LYS A 202 -16.67 -3.39 -8.92
N GLY A 203 -17.14 -2.32 -8.27
CA GLY A 203 -17.61 -2.37 -6.89
C GLY A 203 -16.49 -2.21 -5.85
N VAL A 204 -15.22 -2.37 -6.23
CA VAL A 204 -14.09 -2.11 -5.32
C VAL A 204 -13.86 -0.61 -5.20
N THR A 205 -14.41 -0.04 -4.13
CA THR A 205 -14.14 1.35 -3.73
C THR A 205 -12.75 1.48 -3.10
N ASP A 206 -12.23 2.70 -2.96
CA ASP A 206 -10.98 2.94 -2.22
C ASP A 206 -11.03 2.45 -0.77
N GLU A 207 -12.22 2.43 -0.16
CA GLU A 207 -12.41 1.88 1.18
C GLU A 207 -12.26 0.36 1.19
N ILE A 208 -12.95 -0.33 0.28
CA ILE A 208 -12.85 -1.79 0.11
C ILE A 208 -11.42 -2.17 -0.23
N TYR A 209 -10.79 -1.45 -1.15
CA TYR A 209 -9.39 -1.66 -1.52
C TYR A 209 -8.46 -1.61 -0.28
N ARG A 210 -8.59 -0.59 0.58
CA ARG A 210 -7.78 -0.49 1.80
C ARG A 210 -7.99 -1.70 2.71
N LYS A 211 -9.24 -2.06 2.98
CA LYS A 211 -9.60 -3.24 3.79
C LYS A 211 -9.01 -4.53 3.22
N LEU A 212 -9.09 -4.72 1.89
CA LEU A 212 -8.50 -5.87 1.21
C LEU A 212 -6.98 -5.89 1.36
N THR A 213 -6.28 -4.76 1.21
CA THR A 213 -4.82 -4.73 1.32
C THR A 213 -4.29 -4.99 2.74
N GLU A 214 -5.13 -4.85 3.77
CA GLU A 214 -4.77 -5.18 5.15
C GLU A 214 -4.76 -6.70 5.37
N THR A 215 -5.71 -7.44 4.79
CA THR A 215 -5.96 -8.86 5.08
C THR A 215 -5.62 -9.80 3.93
N CYS A 216 -5.37 -9.27 2.73
CA CYS A 216 -5.12 -10.05 1.53
C CYS A 216 -3.74 -9.76 0.91
N THR A 217 -3.24 -10.75 0.18
CA THR A 217 -1.96 -10.72 -0.54
C THR A 217 -2.05 -11.40 -1.89
N ILE A 218 -0.97 -11.31 -2.67
CA ILE A 218 -0.72 -12.15 -3.85
C ILE A 218 0.52 -13.03 -3.69
N PHE A 219 1.31 -12.82 -2.62
CA PHE A 219 2.64 -13.39 -2.45
C PHE A 219 2.67 -14.67 -1.62
N ALA A 220 1.73 -14.87 -0.70
CA ALA A 220 1.74 -16.03 0.19
C ALA A 220 1.46 -17.34 -0.56
N ASP A 221 2.14 -18.41 -0.17
CA ASP A 221 1.80 -19.74 -0.62
C ASP A 221 0.50 -20.24 0.05
N ARG A 222 0.13 -21.50 -0.23
CA ARG A 222 -1.02 -22.16 0.40
C ARG A 222 -0.83 -22.50 1.88
N LYS A 223 0.36 -22.23 2.43
CA LYS A 223 0.65 -22.47 3.83
C LYS A 223 0.46 -21.15 4.55
N LEU A 224 -0.49 -21.12 5.49
CA LEU A 224 -0.66 -20.01 6.40
C LEU A 224 0.27 -20.17 7.58
N ASN A 225 0.86 -19.06 8.03
CA ASN A 225 1.65 -19.06 9.26
C ASN A 225 0.73 -18.85 10.47
N MET A 226 0.46 -19.89 11.24
CA MET A 226 -0.40 -19.82 12.44
C MET A 226 0.13 -18.86 13.51
N ASN A 227 1.45 -18.63 13.55
CA ASN A 227 2.08 -17.74 14.51
C ASN A 227 1.88 -16.25 14.18
N THR A 228 1.48 -15.92 12.95
CA THR A 228 1.32 -14.54 12.49
C THR A 228 -0.04 -14.25 11.85
N ILE A 229 -0.81 -15.27 11.44
CA ILE A 229 -2.12 -15.14 10.75
C ILE A 229 -3.03 -14.08 11.39
N ASP A 230 -3.61 -13.20 10.55
CA ASP A 230 -4.57 -12.21 11.02
C ASP A 230 -5.83 -12.92 11.58
N GLN A 231 -6.35 -12.42 12.69
CA GLN A 231 -7.48 -13.04 13.38
C GLN A 231 -8.73 -13.15 12.50
N ARG A 232 -9.00 -12.15 11.65
CA ARG A 232 -10.15 -12.15 10.74
C ARG A 232 -9.95 -13.18 9.63
N VAL A 233 -8.72 -13.31 9.12
CA VAL A 233 -8.36 -14.31 8.11
C VAL A 233 -8.53 -15.72 8.66
N LEU A 234 -8.06 -15.98 9.88
CA LEU A 234 -8.21 -17.26 10.58
C LEU A 234 -9.68 -17.58 10.88
N GLN A 235 -10.43 -16.61 11.42
CA GLN A 235 -11.85 -16.77 11.72
C GLN A 235 -12.64 -17.11 10.45
N ALA A 236 -12.42 -16.39 9.36
CA ALA A 236 -13.07 -16.65 8.09
C ALA A 236 -12.76 -18.05 7.53
N MET A 237 -11.53 -18.55 7.75
CA MET A 237 -11.14 -19.90 7.36
C MET A 237 -11.90 -20.94 8.17
N ILE A 238 -12.00 -20.76 9.49
CA ILE A 238 -12.74 -21.67 10.37
C ILE A 238 -14.22 -21.71 9.98
N MET A 239 -14.83 -20.56 9.67
CA MET A 239 -16.22 -20.51 9.16
C MET A 239 -16.41 -21.33 7.87
N ALA A 240 -15.41 -21.31 6.97
CA ALA A 240 -15.46 -22.09 5.72
C ALA A 240 -15.20 -23.60 5.94
N LEU A 241 -14.44 -23.97 6.97
CA LEU A 241 -14.17 -25.37 7.35
C LEU A 241 -15.32 -26.02 8.11
N ASP A 242 -16.00 -25.24 8.95
CA ASP A 242 -17.11 -25.69 9.78
C ASP A 242 -18.06 -24.53 10.12
N GLU A 243 -19.17 -24.45 9.39
CA GLU A 243 -20.22 -23.45 9.60
C GLU A 243 -20.83 -23.49 11.01
N LYS A 244 -20.70 -24.60 11.74
CA LYS A 244 -21.26 -24.76 13.10
C LYS A 244 -20.25 -24.44 14.20
N ALA A 245 -18.98 -24.25 13.87
CA ALA A 245 -17.97 -23.93 14.86
C ALA A 245 -18.14 -22.49 15.36
N ASP A 246 -17.81 -22.26 16.63
CA ASP A 246 -17.61 -20.91 17.16
C ASP A 246 -16.29 -20.34 16.61
N ALA A 247 -16.31 -19.91 15.35
CA ALA A 247 -15.10 -19.48 14.66
C ALA A 247 -14.37 -18.33 15.37
N ALA A 248 -15.12 -17.42 16.00
CA ALA A 248 -14.55 -16.32 16.77
C ALA A 248 -13.82 -16.83 18.02
N GLY A 249 -14.48 -17.70 18.80
CA GLY A 249 -13.90 -18.31 19.99
C GLY A 249 -12.68 -19.17 19.67
N GLU A 250 -12.76 -20.01 18.64
CA GLU A 250 -11.66 -20.89 18.22
C GLU A 250 -10.46 -20.10 17.69
N ALA A 251 -10.68 -19.07 16.85
CA ALA A 251 -9.61 -18.18 16.42
C ALA A 251 -8.96 -17.45 17.60
N GLN A 252 -9.77 -16.98 18.56
CA GLN A 252 -9.28 -16.27 19.74
C GLN A 252 -8.38 -17.14 20.62
N LYS A 253 -8.67 -18.44 20.76
CA LYS A 253 -7.83 -19.40 21.49
C LYS A 253 -6.44 -19.54 20.85
N ILE A 254 -6.39 -19.65 19.53
CA ILE A 254 -5.13 -19.74 18.78
C ILE A 254 -4.31 -18.44 18.94
N VAL A 255 -4.98 -17.29 18.83
CA VAL A 255 -4.34 -15.97 18.97
C VAL A 255 -3.84 -15.73 20.39
N SER A 256 -4.63 -16.07 21.43
CA SER A 256 -4.20 -15.89 22.82
C SER A 256 -3.05 -16.82 23.18
N TRP A 257 -3.05 -18.05 22.67
CA TRP A 257 -1.96 -19.02 22.87
C TRP A 257 -0.63 -18.48 22.35
N ARG A 258 -0.59 -18.02 21.09
CA ARG A 258 0.65 -17.49 20.50
C ARG A 258 1.11 -16.17 21.11
N VAL A 259 0.20 -15.32 21.61
CA VAL A 259 0.57 -14.06 22.28
C VAL A 259 1.18 -14.33 23.65
N ALA A 260 0.64 -15.29 24.41
CA ALA A 260 1.22 -15.70 25.69
C ALA A 260 2.67 -16.19 25.53
N GLY A 261 2.97 -16.90 24.44
CA GLY A 261 4.33 -17.33 24.11
C GLY A 261 5.29 -16.19 23.77
N GLN A 262 4.78 -15.00 23.44
CA GLN A 262 5.58 -13.84 23.05
C GLN A 262 5.96 -12.95 24.24
N GLU A 263 5.13 -12.89 25.28
CA GLU A 263 5.36 -12.04 26.46
C GLU A 263 6.35 -12.64 27.46
N GLU A 264 6.51 -13.97 27.47
CA GLU A 264 7.42 -14.67 28.37
C GLU A 264 8.65 -15.22 27.65
N ALA A 265 9.78 -14.53 27.80
CA ALA A 265 11.07 -14.98 27.29
C ALA A 265 11.40 -16.39 27.83
N GLY A 266 11.35 -17.41 26.96
CA GLY A 266 11.71 -18.79 27.27
C GLY A 266 10.57 -19.82 27.16
N LYS A 267 9.35 -19.43 26.80
CA LYS A 267 8.24 -20.37 26.52
C LYS A 267 8.14 -20.74 25.04
N GLU A 268 9.16 -21.44 24.52
CA GLU A 268 9.13 -22.02 23.17
C GLU A 268 7.95 -23.01 22.97
N GLU A 269 7.32 -23.47 24.06
CA GLU A 269 6.16 -24.39 24.05
C GLU A 269 4.85 -23.78 23.52
N GLN A 270 4.80 -22.46 23.30
CA GLN A 270 3.60 -21.74 22.83
C GLN A 270 3.73 -21.19 21.40
N ILE A 271 4.60 -21.83 20.61
CA ILE A 271 4.82 -21.53 19.19
C ILE A 271 4.37 -22.73 18.36
N PHE A 272 3.63 -22.49 17.28
CA PHE A 272 3.25 -23.53 16.33
C PHE A 272 4.46 -23.88 15.47
N ASP A 273 5.15 -24.99 15.78
CA ASP A 273 6.38 -25.40 15.11
C ASP A 273 6.14 -26.38 13.93
N GLY A 274 4.91 -26.85 13.79
CA GLY A 274 4.48 -27.74 12.72
C GLY A 274 4.87 -29.21 12.92
N SER A 275 5.46 -29.56 14.07
CA SER A 275 5.78 -30.96 14.42
C SER A 275 4.54 -31.78 14.76
N GLY A 276 3.47 -31.12 15.21
CA GLY A 276 2.19 -31.73 15.51
C GLY A 276 1.05 -30.73 15.59
N VAL A 277 0.71 -30.09 14.46
CA VAL A 277 -0.30 -29.01 14.36
C VAL A 277 -1.60 -29.34 15.10
N VAL A 278 -2.14 -30.55 14.93
CA VAL A 278 -3.38 -30.97 15.62
C VAL A 278 -3.20 -30.98 17.14
N SER A 279 -2.11 -31.53 17.66
CA SER A 279 -1.83 -31.55 19.10
C SER A 279 -1.52 -30.16 19.65
N GLU A 280 -0.86 -29.30 18.87
CA GLU A 280 -0.59 -27.90 19.23
C GLU A 280 -1.91 -27.11 19.34
N LEU A 281 -2.82 -27.30 18.39
CA LEU A 281 -4.16 -26.70 18.41
C LEU A 281 -5.00 -27.24 19.58
N GLU A 282 -4.97 -28.55 19.84
CA GLU A 282 -5.62 -29.14 21.03
C GLU A 282 -5.03 -28.55 22.32
N ALA A 283 -3.71 -28.34 22.40
CA ALA A 283 -3.06 -27.70 23.55
C ALA A 283 -3.46 -26.22 23.72
N ALA A 284 -3.69 -25.51 22.61
CA ALA A 284 -4.29 -24.18 22.60
C ALA A 284 -5.78 -24.17 22.98
N GLY A 285 -6.40 -25.35 23.17
CA GLY A 285 -7.80 -25.51 23.57
C GLY A 285 -8.79 -25.55 22.40
N VAL A 286 -8.31 -25.74 21.18
CA VAL A 286 -9.14 -25.84 19.97
C VAL A 286 -9.90 -27.16 19.97
N ASP A 287 -11.15 -27.15 19.50
CA ASP A 287 -11.92 -28.39 19.32
C ASP A 287 -11.17 -29.41 18.46
N ARG A 288 -11.11 -30.66 18.92
CA ARG A 288 -10.36 -31.74 18.26
C ARG A 288 -10.80 -32.02 16.83
N ASN A 289 -12.09 -31.95 16.54
CA ASN A 289 -12.58 -32.21 15.19
C ASN A 289 -12.22 -31.05 14.26
N LEU A 290 -12.31 -29.81 14.77
CA LEU A 290 -11.85 -28.62 14.05
C LEU A 290 -10.33 -28.64 13.83
N ALA A 291 -9.53 -28.99 14.84
CA ALA A 291 -8.08 -29.04 14.77
C ALA A 291 -7.56 -30.00 13.68
N ARG A 292 -8.33 -31.03 13.32
CA ARG A 292 -8.01 -31.96 12.22
C ARG A 292 -8.38 -31.43 10.83
N LYS A 293 -9.27 -30.43 10.76
CA LYS A 293 -9.70 -29.79 9.52
C LYS A 293 -8.81 -28.61 9.14
N ILE A 294 -8.28 -27.91 10.14
CA ILE A 294 -7.23 -26.89 10.00
C ILE A 294 -5.93 -27.55 9.54
#